data_AF-A0A8T0GLI3-F1
#
_entry.id   AF-A0A8T0GLI3-F1
#
_cell.length_a   1.000
_cell.length_b   1.000
_cell.length_c   1.000
_cell.angle_alpha   90.00
_cell.angle_beta   90.00
_cell.angle_gamma   90.00
#
_symmetry.space_group_name_H-M   'P 1'
#
loop_
_entity.id
_entity.type
_entity.pdbx_description
1 polymer ?
#
loop_
_entity_poly.entity_id
_entity_poly.type
_entity_poly.pdbx_seq_one_letter_code
_entity_poly.pdbx_strand_id
1 'polypeptide(L)'
;MLPCGSPLPAQIGLQVSNLSKDNYKSVAEELYELSSDGPDGSIILLRNCLEQVNLAENDQNLQVKFDLLTLVIRNLIHQPNLGTILCEALRFLPSVSEEFLANLCRALKLSLPEQIALGLALADAEDYSQRQQGLAFFETKVKELCEDPVPDLSEDLVERILWGLYSSEALLKLRSSFLRSLPALQPFAVDSLTMIPFFKDVNKEVNTLREFDYVTISESLLSDTILMDMEHATDVVSLLEELGFDCTHSVEHCKEILSQGGPLLEGDVARILGTVARTAKGLEEVQNIHGPFYNTLCNGEAITSKLSSWHVDILLGAINQLNPSLNWSLIVSSLDYEGFFLPDENAFTLFMTMYKLGCEDPFPIDAICSHVWKNDEGQLSFLRHAISAAPEVFSFAHSTRKLMETEEGNLKSPNHAWLSLDLLEIL
;
A
#
# COMPACT_ATOMS: atom_id res chain seq x y z
N MET A 1 10.16 25.37 12.55
CA MET A 1 10.99 25.09 13.74
C MET A 1 11.21 26.38 14.52
N LEU A 2 10.27 26.66 15.41
CA LEU A 2 10.41 27.72 16.41
C LEU A 2 11.67 27.47 17.26
N PRO A 3 12.43 28.53 17.62
CA PRO A 3 13.60 28.38 18.47
C PRO A 3 13.22 27.83 19.85
N CYS A 4 14.01 26.85 20.31
CA CYS A 4 13.85 26.24 21.63
C CYS A 4 14.01 27.33 22.71
N GLY A 5 12.93 27.66 23.42
CA GLY A 5 12.89 28.72 24.44
C GLY A 5 12.07 29.97 24.10
N SER A 6 11.28 29.97 23.01
CA SER A 6 10.36 31.08 22.74
C SER A 6 9.30 31.25 23.84
N PRO A 7 8.93 32.50 24.24
CA PRO A 7 7.87 32.76 25.21
C PRO A 7 6.45 32.49 24.65
N LEU A 8 6.36 32.09 23.37
CA LEU A 8 5.13 31.93 22.61
C LEU A 8 4.11 31.00 23.28
N PRO A 9 4.48 29.79 23.78
CA PRO A 9 3.51 28.90 24.43
C PRO A 9 2.91 29.49 25.70
N ALA A 10 3.71 30.22 26.49
CA ALA A 10 3.25 30.87 27.71
C ALA A 10 2.35 32.08 27.40
N GLN A 11 2.65 32.84 26.36
CA GLN A 11 1.84 33.96 25.90
C GLN A 11 0.48 33.48 25.36
N ILE A 12 0.48 32.48 24.49
CA ILE A 12 -0.74 31.87 23.94
C ILE A 12 -1.57 31.27 25.09
N GLY A 13 -0.96 30.52 26.00
CA GLY A 13 -1.65 29.95 27.15
C GLY A 13 -2.31 31.02 28.04
N LEU A 14 -1.64 32.14 28.29
CA LEU A 14 -2.18 33.25 29.09
C LEU A 14 -3.32 34.00 28.38
N GLN A 15 -3.22 34.17 27.05
CA GLN A 15 -4.29 34.78 26.24
C GLN A 15 -5.52 33.88 26.23
N VAL A 16 -5.34 32.57 25.99
CA VAL A 16 -6.43 31.59 26.01
C VAL A 16 -7.05 31.44 27.40
N SER A 17 -6.27 31.53 28.48
CA SER A 17 -6.81 31.47 29.85
C SER A 17 -7.64 32.70 30.22
N ASN A 18 -7.25 33.90 29.76
CA ASN A 18 -7.90 35.18 30.06
C ASN A 18 -8.98 35.58 29.03
N LEU A 19 -9.44 34.64 28.21
CA LEU A 19 -10.44 34.92 27.18
C LEU A 19 -11.79 35.29 27.81
N SER A 20 -12.40 36.35 27.26
CA SER A 20 -13.70 36.90 27.66
C SER A 20 -14.43 37.40 26.41
N LYS A 21 -15.71 37.74 26.56
CA LYS A 21 -16.51 38.25 25.43
C LYS A 21 -15.96 39.57 24.85
N ASP A 22 -15.30 40.38 25.67
CA ASP A 22 -14.83 41.72 25.29
C ASP A 22 -13.51 41.68 24.51
N ASN A 23 -12.64 40.70 24.80
CA ASN A 23 -11.33 40.56 24.15
C ASN A 23 -11.30 39.50 23.02
N TYR A 24 -12.38 38.73 22.84
CA TYR A 24 -12.44 37.61 21.89
C TYR A 24 -11.92 37.95 20.49
N LYS A 25 -12.42 39.02 19.86
CA LYS A 25 -12.06 39.35 18.47
C LYS A 25 -10.57 39.68 18.31
N SER A 26 -10.04 40.51 19.19
CA SER A 26 -8.64 40.92 19.16
C SER A 26 -7.71 39.72 19.41
N VAL A 27 -8.07 38.85 20.37
CA VAL A 27 -7.27 37.67 20.68
C VAL A 27 -7.36 36.64 19.56
N ALA A 28 -8.53 36.44 18.95
CA ALA A 28 -8.69 35.52 17.83
C ALA A 28 -7.88 35.96 16.59
N GLU A 29 -7.85 37.26 16.28
CA GLU A 29 -7.04 37.80 15.18
C GLU A 29 -5.54 37.63 15.45
N GLU A 30 -5.06 37.95 16.65
CA GLU A 30 -3.64 37.81 17.01
C GLU A 30 -3.19 36.33 17.01
N LEU A 31 -4.00 35.43 17.56
CA LEU A 31 -3.71 33.99 17.54
C LEU A 31 -3.79 33.40 16.12
N TYR A 32 -4.60 34.00 15.24
CA TYR A 32 -4.66 33.61 13.84
C TYR A 32 -3.38 34.01 13.09
N GLU A 33 -2.90 35.25 13.26
CA GLU A 33 -1.62 35.69 12.71
C GLU A 33 -0.47 34.78 13.17
N LEU A 34 -0.42 34.45 14.46
CA LEU A 34 0.60 33.55 15.01
C LEU A 34 0.51 32.10 14.51
N SER A 35 -0.67 31.63 14.13
CA SER A 35 -0.84 30.28 13.56
C SER A 35 -0.52 30.22 12.06
N SER A 36 -0.52 31.37 11.37
CA SER A 36 -0.14 31.47 9.95
C SER A 36 1.37 31.36 9.69
N ASP A 37 2.21 31.52 10.72
CA ASP A 37 3.69 31.43 10.62
C ASP A 37 4.23 29.99 10.58
N GLY A 38 3.37 28.96 10.72
CA GLY A 38 3.73 27.56 10.52
C GLY A 38 3.02 26.55 11.44
N PRO A 39 3.32 25.24 11.27
CA PRO A 39 2.62 24.16 12.00
C PRO A 39 2.89 24.20 13.51
N ASP A 40 4.07 24.65 13.94
CA ASP A 40 4.46 24.71 15.36
C ASP A 40 3.49 25.61 16.16
N GLY A 41 3.10 26.76 15.60
CA GLY A 41 2.16 27.69 16.24
C GLY A 41 0.75 27.10 16.35
N SER A 42 0.32 26.40 15.29
CA SER A 42 -0.98 25.71 15.25
C SER A 42 -1.07 24.58 16.27
N ILE A 43 0.00 23.80 16.45
CA ILE A 43 0.09 22.75 17.48
C ILE A 43 -0.06 23.36 18.88
N ILE A 44 0.71 24.41 19.17
CA ILE A 44 0.69 25.07 20.48
C ILE A 44 -0.69 25.67 20.77
N LEU A 45 -1.30 26.34 19.79
CA LEU A 45 -2.62 26.96 19.93
C LEU A 45 -3.70 25.92 20.20
N LEU A 46 -3.77 24.87 19.37
CA LEU A 46 -4.76 23.80 19.52
C LEU A 46 -4.61 23.09 20.86
N ARG A 47 -3.37 22.77 21.26
CA ARG A 47 -3.07 22.14 22.55
C ARG A 47 -3.56 22.98 23.72
N ASN A 48 -3.23 24.27 23.76
CA ASN A 48 -3.66 25.15 24.84
C ASN A 48 -5.19 25.27 24.90
N CYS A 49 -5.87 25.33 23.76
CA CYS A 49 -7.32 25.35 23.71
C CYS A 49 -7.93 24.05 24.29
N LEU A 50 -7.38 22.89 23.92
CA LEU A 50 -7.85 21.58 24.40
C LEU A 50 -7.60 21.38 25.89
N GLU A 51 -6.41 21.73 26.40
CA GLU A 51 -6.09 21.65 27.83
C GLU A 51 -7.04 22.53 28.68
N GLN A 52 -7.34 23.74 28.21
CA GLN A 52 -8.23 24.68 28.90
C GLN A 52 -9.69 24.25 28.88
N VAL A 53 -10.14 23.60 27.80
CA VAL A 53 -11.50 23.04 27.70
C VAL A 53 -11.65 21.78 28.56
N ASN A 54 -10.60 20.96 28.66
CA ASN A 54 -10.61 19.73 29.45
C ASN A 54 -10.60 19.98 30.98
N LEU A 55 -10.07 21.12 31.43
CA LEU A 55 -9.94 21.47 32.86
C LEU A 55 -11.13 22.30 33.40
N ALA A 56 -12.10 22.67 32.56
CA ALA A 56 -13.08 23.70 32.87
C ALA A 56 -14.45 23.13 33.31
N GLU A 57 -14.52 22.44 34.45
CA GLU A 57 -15.80 21.99 35.01
C GLU A 57 -16.67 23.13 35.60
N ASN A 58 -16.17 24.38 35.67
CA ASN A 58 -16.91 25.53 36.26
C ASN A 58 -16.52 26.92 35.72
N ASP A 59 -16.05 27.03 34.47
CA ASP A 59 -15.61 28.31 33.91
C ASP A 59 -16.77 29.14 33.32
N GLN A 60 -16.95 30.38 33.78
CA GLN A 60 -17.96 31.31 33.26
C GLN A 60 -17.73 31.71 31.79
N ASN A 61 -16.49 31.61 31.32
CA ASN A 61 -16.08 31.93 29.95
C ASN A 61 -15.93 30.68 29.07
N LEU A 62 -16.38 29.51 29.53
CA LEU A 62 -16.24 28.24 28.82
C LEU A 62 -16.81 28.27 27.40
N GLN A 63 -17.95 28.95 27.18
CA GLN A 63 -18.51 29.10 25.83
C GLN A 63 -17.60 29.86 24.87
N VAL A 64 -16.97 30.94 25.35
CA VAL A 64 -16.05 31.73 24.51
C VAL A 64 -14.79 30.91 24.16
N LYS A 65 -14.35 30.04 25.08
CA LYS A 65 -13.25 29.09 24.83
C LYS A 65 -13.65 28.00 23.82
N PHE A 66 -14.88 27.48 23.90
CA PHE A 66 -15.43 26.57 22.88
C PHE A 66 -15.55 27.25 21.52
N ASP A 67 -15.99 28.50 21.46
CA ASP A 67 -16.08 29.27 20.21
C ASP A 67 -14.69 29.43 19.56
N LEU A 68 -13.66 29.74 20.37
CA LEU A 68 -12.28 29.82 19.88
C LEU A 68 -11.78 28.45 19.38
N LEU A 69 -11.96 27.40 20.18
CA LEU A 69 -11.54 26.04 19.78
C LEU A 69 -12.24 25.59 18.50
N THR A 70 -13.52 25.94 18.33
CA THR A 70 -14.28 25.68 17.12
C THR A 70 -13.69 26.42 15.92
N LEU A 71 -13.36 27.70 16.08
CA LEU A 71 -12.71 28.50 15.03
C LEU A 71 -11.36 27.89 14.61
N VAL A 72 -10.53 27.51 15.59
CA VAL A 72 -9.23 26.88 15.34
C VAL A 72 -9.39 25.56 14.60
N ILE A 73 -10.26 24.66 15.06
CA ILE A 73 -10.49 23.37 14.40
C ILE A 73 -10.99 23.56 12.96
N ARG A 74 -11.95 24.45 12.72
CA ARG A 74 -12.46 24.72 11.36
C ARG A 74 -11.39 25.23 10.42
N ASN A 75 -10.50 26.09 10.90
CA ASN A 75 -9.39 26.59 10.10
C ASN A 75 -8.38 25.47 9.78
N LEU A 76 -8.14 24.56 10.72
CA LEU A 76 -7.21 23.44 10.55
C LEU A 76 -7.76 22.35 9.62
N ILE A 77 -9.08 22.15 9.56
CA ILE A 77 -9.70 21.08 8.74
C ILE A 77 -9.33 21.21 7.25
N HIS A 78 -9.13 22.44 6.78
CA HIS A 78 -8.75 22.75 5.40
C HIS A 78 -7.23 22.72 5.14
N GLN A 79 -6.42 22.44 6.15
CA GLN A 79 -4.97 22.41 6.03
C GLN A 79 -4.47 20.97 5.77
N PRO A 80 -3.48 20.77 4.88
CA PRO A 80 -2.98 19.43 4.54
C PRO A 80 -2.25 18.74 5.70
N ASN A 81 -1.77 19.50 6.68
CA ASN A 81 -1.04 19.02 7.85
C ASN A 81 -1.94 18.81 9.09
N LEU A 82 -3.26 18.77 8.92
CA LEU A 82 -4.23 18.55 10.00
C LEU A 82 -3.87 17.32 10.85
N GLY A 83 -3.56 16.18 10.22
CA GLY A 83 -3.22 14.92 10.91
C GLY A 83 -2.08 15.10 11.89
N THR A 84 -0.95 15.63 11.42
CA THR A 84 0.23 15.88 12.26
C THR A 84 -0.06 16.86 13.39
N ILE A 85 -0.75 17.97 13.10
CA ILE A 85 -1.08 19.00 14.10
C ILE A 85 -1.98 18.42 15.19
N LEU A 86 -3.01 17.67 14.79
CA LEU A 86 -3.99 17.07 15.69
C LEU A 86 -3.36 16.00 16.58
N CYS A 87 -2.57 15.09 15.99
CA CYS A 87 -1.89 14.03 16.74
C CYS A 87 -0.92 14.59 17.78
N GLU A 88 -0.09 15.58 17.41
CA GLU A 88 0.86 16.22 18.34
C GLU A 88 0.15 17.03 19.43
N ALA A 89 -0.96 17.70 19.11
CA ALA A 89 -1.75 18.42 20.11
C ALA A 89 -2.42 17.48 21.12
N LEU A 90 -2.86 16.30 20.68
CA LEU A 90 -3.56 15.32 21.52
C LEU A 90 -2.63 14.40 22.31
N ARG A 91 -1.35 14.33 21.96
CA ARG A 91 -0.33 13.44 22.55
C ARG A 91 -0.27 13.47 24.09
N PHE A 92 -0.60 14.60 24.71
CA PHE A 92 -0.51 14.81 26.16
C PHE A 92 -1.86 14.75 26.88
N LEU A 93 -2.97 14.50 26.18
CA LEU A 93 -4.28 14.34 26.81
C LEU A 93 -4.44 12.90 27.35
N PRO A 94 -5.13 12.72 28.49
CA PRO A 94 -5.42 11.40 29.03
C PRO A 94 -6.41 10.67 28.12
N SER A 95 -5.90 9.68 27.37
CA SER A 95 -6.61 8.74 26.47
C SER A 95 -7.68 9.36 25.56
N VAL A 96 -7.34 9.55 24.29
CA VAL A 96 -8.31 9.91 23.23
C VAL A 96 -9.13 8.66 22.89
N SER A 97 -10.42 8.64 23.25
CA SER A 97 -11.38 7.58 22.88
C SER A 97 -12.37 8.07 21.82
N GLU A 98 -13.05 7.14 21.13
CA GLU A 98 -14.14 7.46 20.22
C GLU A 98 -15.24 8.29 20.92
N GLU A 99 -15.59 7.94 22.17
CA GLU A 99 -16.56 8.70 22.96
C GLU A 99 -16.10 10.13 23.26
N PHE A 100 -14.81 10.32 23.55
CA PHE A 100 -14.24 11.65 23.75
C PHE A 100 -14.38 12.49 22.47
N LEU A 101 -14.05 11.93 21.30
CA LEU A 101 -14.19 12.62 20.01
C LEU A 101 -15.65 12.97 19.73
N ALA A 102 -16.59 12.04 19.96
CA ALA A 102 -18.02 12.28 19.78
C ALA A 102 -18.54 13.39 20.71
N ASN A 103 -18.09 13.42 21.97
CA ASN A 103 -18.45 14.46 22.94
C ASN A 103 -17.86 15.81 22.56
N LEU A 104 -16.59 15.85 22.11
CA LEU A 104 -15.93 17.06 21.64
C LEU A 104 -16.65 17.65 20.43
N CYS A 105 -16.96 16.82 19.42
CA CYS A 105 -17.68 17.26 18.22
C CYS A 105 -19.08 17.81 18.56
N ARG A 106 -19.78 17.18 19.51
CA ARG A 106 -21.08 17.65 19.98
C ARG A 106 -20.99 18.98 20.73
N ALA A 107 -19.97 19.14 21.57
CA ALA A 107 -19.74 20.38 22.31
C ALA A 107 -19.42 21.57 21.39
N LEU A 108 -18.61 21.31 20.36
CA LEU A 108 -18.20 22.30 19.34
C LEU A 108 -19.24 22.49 18.22
N LYS A 109 -20.27 21.65 18.17
CA LYS A 109 -21.30 21.64 17.13
C LYS A 109 -20.70 21.55 15.72
N LEU A 110 -19.78 20.59 15.55
CA LEU A 110 -19.16 20.32 14.25
C LEU A 110 -20.17 19.60 13.33
N SER A 111 -20.19 19.99 12.07
CA SER A 111 -20.94 19.33 11.01
C SER A 111 -20.41 17.92 10.71
N LEU A 112 -21.22 17.07 10.09
CA LEU A 112 -20.79 15.71 9.75
C LEU A 112 -19.51 15.67 8.88
N PRO A 113 -19.33 16.52 7.84
CA PRO A 113 -18.08 16.61 7.09
C PRO A 113 -16.86 16.96 7.97
N GLU A 114 -17.02 17.92 8.90
CA GLU A 114 -15.97 18.32 9.84
C GLU A 114 -15.59 17.17 10.79
N GLN A 115 -16.58 16.38 11.24
CA GLN A 115 -16.36 15.20 12.08
C GLN A 115 -15.59 14.11 11.31
N ILE A 116 -15.94 13.86 10.06
CA ILE A 116 -15.26 12.87 9.21
C ILE A 116 -13.79 13.28 8.98
N ALA A 117 -13.53 14.56 8.69
CA ALA A 117 -12.18 15.08 8.50
C ALA A 117 -11.30 14.88 9.75
N LEU A 118 -11.86 15.06 10.96
CA LEU A 118 -11.17 14.79 12.23
C LEU A 118 -10.90 13.31 12.45
N GLY A 119 -11.88 12.44 12.17
CA GLY A 119 -11.72 10.99 12.28
C GLY A 119 -10.62 10.48 11.35
N LEU A 120 -10.63 10.93 10.10
CA LEU A 120 -9.62 10.57 9.10
C LEU A 120 -8.22 11.05 9.51
N ALA A 121 -8.10 12.29 10.01
CA ALA A 121 -6.83 12.83 10.48
C ALA A 121 -6.19 12.00 11.60
N LEU A 122 -7.01 11.35 12.44
CA LEU A 122 -6.55 10.43 13.48
C LEU A 122 -6.35 9.00 12.97
N ALA A 123 -7.08 8.58 11.94
CA ALA A 123 -6.88 7.28 11.32
C ALA A 123 -5.48 7.14 10.68
N ASP A 124 -4.83 8.25 10.35
CA ASP A 124 -3.44 8.28 9.87
C ASP A 124 -2.40 8.53 10.98
N ALA A 125 -2.79 8.42 12.26
CA ALA A 125 -1.87 8.66 13.39
C ALA A 125 -0.73 7.62 13.48
N GLU A 126 0.45 8.08 13.89
CA GLU A 126 1.60 7.22 14.20
C GLU A 126 1.33 6.34 15.44
N ASP A 127 0.65 6.91 16.44
CA ASP A 127 0.26 6.19 17.66
C ASP A 127 -0.85 5.17 17.36
N TYR A 128 -0.57 3.90 17.64
CA TYR A 128 -1.49 2.79 17.35
C TYR A 128 -2.84 2.93 18.06
N SER A 129 -2.87 3.42 19.29
CA SER A 129 -4.10 3.59 20.06
C SER A 129 -4.96 4.70 19.45
N GLN A 130 -4.36 5.85 19.16
CA GLN A 130 -5.08 6.96 18.52
C GLN A 130 -5.57 6.58 17.13
N ARG A 131 -4.77 5.85 16.36
CA ARG A 131 -5.15 5.33 15.04
C ARG A 131 -6.39 4.44 15.10
N GLN A 132 -6.42 3.49 16.04
CA GLN A 132 -7.58 2.60 16.21
C GLN A 132 -8.85 3.37 16.58
N GLN A 133 -8.74 4.35 17.49
CA GLN A 133 -9.88 5.17 17.90
C GLN A 133 -10.35 6.13 16.78
N GLY A 134 -9.41 6.68 16.02
CA GLY A 134 -9.68 7.51 14.84
C GLY A 134 -10.38 6.73 13.74
N LEU A 135 -9.91 5.52 13.44
CA LEU A 135 -10.52 4.62 12.46
C LEU A 135 -11.95 4.22 12.87
N ALA A 136 -12.18 3.85 14.14
CA ALA A 136 -13.51 3.52 14.65
C ALA A 136 -14.48 4.72 14.53
N PHE A 137 -14.03 5.91 14.94
CA PHE A 137 -14.81 7.13 14.81
C PHE A 137 -15.11 7.48 13.34
N PHE A 138 -14.11 7.38 12.46
CA PHE A 138 -14.26 7.57 11.02
C PHE A 138 -15.28 6.60 10.41
N GLU A 139 -15.19 5.31 10.75
CA GLU A 139 -16.14 4.28 10.30
C GLU A 139 -17.58 4.64 10.70
N THR A 140 -17.81 4.97 11.97
CA THR A 140 -19.13 5.36 12.48
C THR A 140 -19.69 6.56 11.71
N LYS A 141 -18.85 7.57 11.43
CA LYS A 141 -19.28 8.80 10.76
C LYS A 141 -19.51 8.64 9.26
N VAL A 142 -18.74 7.81 8.58
CA VAL A 142 -18.98 7.50 7.16
C VAL A 142 -20.26 6.67 7.00
N LYS A 143 -20.60 5.78 7.93
CA LYS A 143 -21.91 5.10 7.93
C LYS A 143 -23.06 6.09 8.06
N GLU A 144 -22.96 7.02 9.01
CA GLU A 144 -23.95 8.10 9.19
C GLU A 144 -24.13 8.91 7.89
N LEU A 145 -23.03 9.21 7.19
CA LEU A 145 -23.07 9.93 5.91
C LEU A 145 -23.71 9.11 4.76
N CYS A 146 -23.55 7.79 4.78
CA CYS A 146 -24.20 6.92 3.80
C CYS A 146 -25.72 6.80 4.04
N GLU A 147 -26.15 6.85 5.30
CA GLU A 147 -27.55 6.78 5.70
C GLU A 147 -28.29 8.11 5.50
N ASP A 148 -27.63 9.23 5.81
CA ASP A 148 -28.13 10.60 5.61
C ASP A 148 -27.16 11.43 4.77
N PRO A 149 -27.26 11.35 3.43
CA PRO A 149 -26.34 12.02 2.53
C PRO A 149 -26.40 13.54 2.64
N VAL A 150 -25.27 14.16 2.95
CA VAL A 150 -25.11 15.62 2.91
C VAL A 150 -24.70 16.03 1.49
N PRO A 151 -25.52 16.83 0.78
CA PRO A 151 -25.20 17.25 -0.59
C PRO A 151 -24.04 18.25 -0.61
N ASP A 152 -23.40 18.37 -1.78
CA ASP A 152 -22.34 19.34 -2.09
C ASP A 152 -21.10 19.23 -1.20
N LEU A 153 -20.68 18.00 -0.91
CA LEU A 153 -19.37 17.74 -0.28
C LEU A 153 -18.23 18.24 -1.18
N SER A 154 -17.19 18.79 -0.54
CA SER A 154 -15.98 19.20 -1.24
C SER A 154 -15.25 18.00 -1.83
N GLU A 155 -14.77 18.13 -3.07
CA GLU A 155 -14.01 17.10 -3.78
C GLU A 155 -12.81 16.58 -2.96
N ASP A 156 -12.05 17.47 -2.34
CA ASP A 156 -10.92 17.12 -1.44
C ASP A 156 -11.34 16.14 -0.33
N LEU A 157 -12.46 16.41 0.34
CA LEU A 157 -12.93 15.57 1.43
C LEU A 157 -13.42 14.21 0.90
N VAL A 158 -14.05 14.17 -0.27
CA VAL A 158 -14.50 12.92 -0.88
C VAL A 158 -13.32 12.06 -1.30
N GLU A 159 -12.31 12.63 -1.95
CA GLU A 159 -11.05 11.96 -2.28
C GLU A 159 -10.38 11.39 -1.02
N ARG A 160 -10.31 12.18 0.04
CA ARG A 160 -9.74 11.78 1.34
C ARG A 160 -10.53 10.66 2.00
N ILE A 161 -11.86 10.69 1.93
CA ILE A 161 -12.71 9.58 2.41
C ILE A 161 -12.44 8.32 1.61
N LEU A 162 -12.39 8.40 0.27
CA LEU A 162 -12.07 7.26 -0.59
C LEU A 162 -10.69 6.70 -0.24
N TRP A 163 -9.68 7.54 -0.12
CA TRP A 163 -8.34 7.12 0.30
C TRP A 163 -8.37 6.38 1.65
N GLY A 164 -9.05 6.92 2.66
CA GLY A 164 -9.19 6.28 3.97
C GLY A 164 -9.92 4.94 3.93
N LEU A 165 -10.97 4.83 3.10
CA LEU A 165 -11.71 3.57 2.90
C LEU A 165 -10.87 2.51 2.19
N TYR A 166 -10.04 2.90 1.22
CA TYR A 166 -9.21 2.00 0.42
C TYR A 166 -7.91 1.59 1.13
N SER A 167 -7.40 2.43 2.03
CA SER A 167 -6.18 2.16 2.81
C SER A 167 -6.39 1.16 3.95
N SER A 168 -7.64 0.83 4.31
CA SER A 168 -7.95 -0.07 5.42
C SER A 168 -8.82 -1.25 4.97
N GLU A 169 -8.35 -2.47 5.24
CA GLU A 169 -9.13 -3.70 5.02
C GLU A 169 -10.37 -3.78 5.92
N ALA A 170 -10.31 -3.20 7.12
CA ALA A 170 -11.43 -3.21 8.06
C ALA A 170 -12.68 -2.48 7.50
N LEU A 171 -12.47 -1.53 6.58
CA LEU A 171 -13.51 -0.67 6.01
C LEU A 171 -14.02 -1.15 4.65
N LEU A 172 -13.60 -2.33 4.18
CA LEU A 172 -14.01 -2.92 2.90
C LEU A 172 -15.54 -2.88 2.70
N LYS A 173 -16.30 -3.20 3.75
CA LYS A 173 -17.77 -3.22 3.71
C LYS A 173 -18.40 -1.85 3.48
N LEU A 174 -17.74 -0.77 3.89
CA LEU A 174 -18.25 0.60 3.68
C LEU A 174 -17.97 1.13 2.27
N ARG A 175 -16.95 0.61 1.57
CA ARG A 175 -16.56 1.09 0.22
C ARG A 175 -17.77 1.11 -0.71
N SER A 176 -18.42 -0.04 -0.88
CA SER A 176 -19.60 -0.19 -1.74
C SER A 176 -20.80 0.65 -1.30
N SER A 177 -20.96 0.87 0.02
CA SER A 177 -22.03 1.71 0.57
C SER A 177 -21.80 3.18 0.24
N PHE A 178 -20.56 3.67 0.43
CA PHE A 178 -20.16 5.04 0.16
C PHE A 178 -20.22 5.36 -1.35
N LEU A 179 -19.75 4.45 -2.18
CA LEU A 179 -19.81 4.61 -3.64
C LEU A 179 -21.25 4.68 -4.16
N ARG A 180 -22.19 3.98 -3.53
CA ARG A 180 -23.61 4.06 -3.86
C ARG A 180 -24.23 5.40 -3.45
N SER A 181 -23.81 5.98 -2.33
CA SER A 181 -24.28 7.30 -1.89
C SER A 181 -23.56 8.45 -2.61
N LEU A 182 -22.39 8.21 -3.21
CA LEU A 182 -21.54 9.22 -3.82
C LEU A 182 -22.24 10.16 -4.82
N PRO A 183 -23.11 9.70 -5.75
CA PRO A 183 -23.82 10.62 -6.65
C PRO A 183 -24.72 11.63 -5.93
N ALA A 184 -25.22 11.29 -4.74
CA ALA A 184 -26.01 12.20 -3.90
C ALA A 184 -25.13 13.16 -3.09
N LEU A 185 -23.90 12.75 -2.76
CA LEU A 185 -22.92 13.53 -2.00
C LEU A 185 -22.20 14.56 -2.88
N GLN A 186 -21.83 14.17 -4.09
CA GLN A 186 -21.12 15.00 -5.06
C GLN A 186 -21.50 14.59 -6.49
N PRO A 187 -22.44 15.30 -7.15
CA PRO A 187 -23.01 14.92 -8.45
C PRO A 187 -21.99 14.79 -9.60
N PHE A 188 -20.86 15.50 -9.51
CA PHE A 188 -19.80 15.51 -10.53
C PHE A 188 -18.60 14.62 -10.17
N ALA A 189 -18.73 13.80 -9.11
CA ALA A 189 -17.66 12.93 -8.64
C ALA A 189 -17.14 11.95 -9.71
N VAL A 190 -18.03 11.49 -10.60
CA VAL A 190 -17.71 10.49 -11.64
C VAL A 190 -16.90 11.11 -12.79
N ASP A 191 -17.02 12.43 -13.00
CA ASP A 191 -16.27 13.17 -14.03
C ASP A 191 -14.89 13.63 -13.52
N SER A 192 -14.60 13.44 -12.23
CA SER A 192 -13.35 13.85 -11.61
C SER A 192 -12.21 12.87 -11.94
N LEU A 193 -11.15 13.40 -12.56
CA LEU A 193 -9.97 12.62 -12.96
C LEU A 193 -9.20 12.02 -11.78
N THR A 194 -9.25 12.66 -10.61
CA THR A 194 -8.58 12.21 -9.38
C THR A 194 -9.27 11.00 -8.77
N MET A 195 -10.57 10.82 -9.04
CA MET A 195 -11.38 9.76 -8.45
C MET A 195 -11.55 8.52 -9.33
N ILE A 196 -11.15 8.60 -10.61
CA ILE A 196 -11.14 7.48 -11.57
C ILE A 196 -10.48 6.19 -11.02
N PRO A 197 -9.33 6.22 -10.33
CA PRO A 197 -8.71 5.01 -9.79
C PRO A 197 -9.62 4.25 -8.82
N PHE A 198 -10.36 4.94 -7.96
CA PHE A 198 -11.26 4.31 -6.99
C PHE A 198 -12.46 3.64 -7.67
N PHE A 199 -12.94 4.20 -8.79
CA PHE A 199 -14.05 3.61 -9.55
C PHE A 199 -13.68 2.34 -10.31
N LYS A 200 -12.40 2.14 -10.64
CA LYS A 200 -11.93 0.92 -11.33
C LYS A 200 -12.02 -0.33 -10.45
N ASP A 201 -11.85 -0.19 -9.14
CA ASP A 201 -11.98 -1.31 -8.20
C ASP A 201 -13.44 -1.74 -7.97
N VAL A 202 -14.40 -0.82 -8.11
CA VAL A 202 -15.84 -1.13 -7.96
C VAL A 202 -16.34 -2.05 -9.06
N ASN A 203 -15.77 -1.91 -10.26
CA ASN A 203 -16.10 -2.74 -11.41
C ASN A 203 -15.53 -4.16 -11.32
N LYS A 204 -14.52 -4.41 -10.47
CA LYS A 204 -14.09 -5.77 -10.13
C LYS A 204 -15.03 -6.45 -9.13
N GLU A 205 -15.65 -5.70 -8.22
CA GLU A 205 -16.51 -6.28 -7.17
C GLU A 205 -17.99 -6.46 -7.56
N VAL A 206 -18.54 -5.71 -8.54
CA VAL A 206 -19.99 -5.79 -8.88
C VAL A 206 -20.31 -5.96 -10.37
N ASN A 207 -19.35 -5.93 -11.31
CA ASN A 207 -19.67 -6.03 -12.73
C ASN A 207 -18.67 -6.89 -13.53
N THR A 208 -18.72 -8.20 -13.32
CA THR A 208 -18.11 -9.17 -14.24
C THR A 208 -18.83 -9.27 -15.59
N LEU A 209 -19.91 -8.51 -15.89
CA LEU A 209 -20.67 -8.76 -17.12
C LEU A 209 -21.32 -7.57 -17.86
N ARG A 210 -21.16 -6.29 -17.49
CA ARG A 210 -21.76 -5.19 -18.28
C ARG A 210 -21.02 -3.87 -18.20
N GLU A 211 -20.05 -3.69 -19.09
CA GLU A 211 -19.84 -2.43 -19.83
C GLU A 211 -18.83 -2.67 -20.95
N PHE A 212 -19.32 -3.30 -22.02
CA PHE A 212 -18.69 -3.22 -23.33
C PHE A 212 -19.70 -2.51 -24.21
N ASP A 213 -19.51 -1.21 -24.43
CA ASP A 213 -20.23 -0.55 -25.50
C ASP A 213 -19.35 0.51 -26.18
N TYR A 214 -19.22 0.29 -27.51
CA TYR A 214 -18.68 1.15 -28.55
C TYR A 214 -17.16 1.30 -28.72
N VAL A 215 -16.48 0.19 -29.04
CA VAL A 215 -15.54 0.22 -30.17
C VAL A 215 -15.80 -1.01 -31.05
N THR A 216 -16.20 -0.75 -32.30
CA THR A 216 -16.38 -1.75 -33.35
C THR A 216 -15.06 -2.47 -33.60
N ILE A 217 -14.88 -3.68 -33.06
CA ILE A 217 -13.78 -4.58 -33.42
C ILE A 217 -14.39 -5.92 -33.83
N SER A 218 -13.98 -6.35 -35.01
CA SER A 218 -14.43 -7.51 -35.78
C SER A 218 -14.58 -8.80 -34.97
N GLU A 219 -15.68 -9.52 -35.23
CA GLU A 219 -16.10 -10.83 -34.69
C GLU A 219 -15.06 -11.98 -34.80
N SER A 220 -13.87 -11.77 -35.36
CA SER A 220 -12.87 -12.82 -35.55
C SER A 220 -11.85 -12.98 -34.41
N LEU A 221 -11.80 -12.05 -33.44
CA LEU A 221 -10.79 -12.08 -32.36
C LEU A 221 -11.34 -12.54 -31.00
N LEU A 222 -12.67 -12.48 -30.81
CA LEU A 222 -13.32 -12.85 -29.54
C LEU A 222 -13.33 -14.35 -29.27
N SER A 223 -13.27 -15.20 -30.31
CA SER A 223 -13.25 -16.65 -30.12
C SER A 223 -11.90 -17.14 -29.60
N ASP A 224 -10.80 -16.55 -30.06
CA ASP A 224 -9.46 -17.02 -29.68
C ASP A 224 -9.09 -16.57 -28.27
N THR A 225 -9.49 -15.36 -27.84
CA THR A 225 -9.20 -14.87 -26.48
C THR A 225 -10.05 -15.58 -25.42
N ILE A 226 -11.32 -15.87 -25.70
CA ILE A 226 -12.19 -16.62 -24.78
C ILE A 226 -11.77 -18.10 -24.70
N LEU A 227 -11.20 -18.66 -25.78
CA LEU A 227 -10.60 -19.99 -25.74
C LEU A 227 -9.29 -20.01 -24.94
N MET A 228 -8.47 -18.96 -25.02
CA MET A 228 -7.24 -18.83 -24.20
C MET A 228 -7.56 -18.64 -22.70
N ASP A 229 -8.61 -17.91 -22.34
CA ASP A 229 -9.00 -17.70 -20.93
C ASP A 229 -9.68 -18.93 -20.29
N MET A 230 -10.21 -19.85 -21.10
CA MET A 230 -10.80 -21.12 -20.62
C MET A 230 -9.81 -22.31 -20.64
N GLU A 231 -8.55 -22.10 -21.03
CA GLU A 231 -7.51 -23.15 -21.11
C GLU A 231 -6.64 -23.31 -19.85
N HIS A 232 -6.67 -22.40 -18.86
CA HIS A 232 -5.87 -22.52 -17.63
C HIS A 232 -6.66 -23.11 -16.45
N ALA A 233 -7.23 -24.31 -16.63
CA ALA A 233 -7.96 -25.03 -15.57
C ALA A 233 -7.06 -25.60 -14.44
N THR A 234 -5.76 -25.28 -14.41
CA THR A 234 -4.78 -25.69 -13.39
C THR A 234 -3.61 -24.69 -13.40
N ASP A 235 -3.64 -23.69 -12.52
CA ASP A 235 -2.48 -22.78 -12.36
C ASP A 235 -1.32 -23.56 -11.72
N VAL A 236 -0.24 -23.79 -12.48
CA VAL A 236 0.96 -24.51 -12.01
C VAL A 236 1.51 -23.90 -10.72
N VAL A 237 1.35 -22.58 -10.58
CA VAL A 237 1.85 -21.83 -9.44
C VAL A 237 1.14 -22.23 -8.16
N SER A 238 -0.20 -22.31 -8.17
CA SER A 238 -0.96 -22.74 -7.00
C SER A 238 -0.66 -24.18 -6.64
N LEU A 239 -0.44 -25.05 -7.63
CA LEU A 239 -0.04 -26.44 -7.40
C LEU A 239 1.30 -26.52 -6.66
N LEU A 240 2.31 -25.73 -7.05
CA LEU A 240 3.60 -25.71 -6.38
C LEU A 240 3.52 -25.21 -4.93
N GLU A 241 2.65 -24.25 -4.65
CA GLU A 241 2.44 -23.74 -3.29
C GLU A 241 1.74 -24.75 -2.38
N GLU A 242 0.73 -25.44 -2.90
CA GLU A 242 -0.05 -26.43 -2.15
C GLU A 242 0.70 -27.76 -1.95
N LEU A 243 1.54 -28.15 -2.91
CA LEU A 243 2.35 -29.36 -2.84
C LEU A 243 3.67 -29.11 -2.08
N GLY A 244 4.22 -27.90 -2.13
CA GLY A 244 5.42 -27.51 -1.41
C GLY A 244 6.70 -28.17 -1.92
N PHE A 245 7.72 -28.26 -1.06
CA PHE A 245 9.09 -28.62 -1.45
C PHE A 245 9.23 -30.00 -2.11
N ASP A 246 8.35 -30.94 -1.76
CA ASP A 246 8.38 -32.32 -2.28
C ASP A 246 8.11 -32.40 -3.80
N CYS A 247 7.58 -31.34 -4.42
CA CYS A 247 7.52 -31.20 -5.88
C CYS A 247 8.89 -31.40 -6.54
N THR A 248 9.97 -31.07 -5.84
CA THR A 248 11.35 -31.19 -6.34
C THR A 248 12.05 -32.47 -5.85
N HIS A 249 11.31 -33.53 -5.53
CA HIS A 249 11.87 -34.83 -5.12
C HIS A 249 12.72 -35.50 -6.21
N SER A 250 12.24 -35.50 -7.45
CA SER A 250 12.97 -35.98 -8.63
C SER A 250 12.58 -35.19 -9.88
N VAL A 251 13.39 -35.27 -10.94
CA VAL A 251 13.15 -34.52 -12.18
C VAL A 251 11.86 -35.01 -12.84
N GLU A 252 11.63 -36.32 -12.84
CA GLU A 252 10.45 -36.96 -13.39
C GLU A 252 9.19 -36.56 -12.62
N HIS A 253 9.27 -36.52 -11.28
CA HIS A 253 8.15 -36.13 -10.42
C HIS A 253 7.79 -34.66 -10.61
N CYS A 254 8.78 -33.77 -10.61
CA CYS A 254 8.59 -32.35 -10.85
C CYS A 254 7.98 -32.09 -12.24
N LYS A 255 8.47 -32.81 -13.26
CA LYS A 255 7.97 -32.72 -14.63
C LYS A 255 6.50 -33.10 -14.74
N GLU A 256 6.06 -34.14 -14.04
CA GLU A 256 4.67 -34.59 -14.05
C GLU A 256 3.72 -33.54 -13.46
N ILE A 257 4.13 -32.88 -12.37
CA ILE A 257 3.39 -31.78 -11.74
C ILE A 257 3.33 -30.57 -12.66
N LEU A 258 4.47 -30.13 -13.21
CA LEU A 258 4.54 -28.98 -14.11
C LEU A 258 3.73 -29.20 -15.39
N SER A 259 3.65 -30.44 -15.87
CA SER A 259 2.86 -30.78 -17.07
C SER A 259 1.35 -30.67 -16.88
N GLN A 260 0.85 -30.58 -15.64
CA GLN A 260 -0.57 -30.42 -15.37
C GLN A 260 -1.13 -29.06 -15.81
N GLY A 261 -0.30 -28.02 -15.89
CA GLY A 261 -0.73 -26.70 -16.37
C GLY A 261 -0.48 -26.44 -17.84
N GLY A 262 -0.16 -27.49 -18.61
CA GLY A 262 0.04 -27.39 -20.06
C GLY A 262 1.47 -27.03 -20.47
N PRO A 263 1.67 -26.54 -21.71
CA PRO A 263 2.98 -26.22 -22.23
C PRO A 263 3.57 -25.00 -21.53
N LEU A 264 4.76 -25.15 -20.94
CA LEU A 264 5.43 -24.05 -20.22
C LEU A 264 5.91 -22.96 -21.18
N LEU A 265 5.37 -21.76 -21.02
CA LEU A 265 5.83 -20.54 -21.67
C LEU A 265 6.74 -19.73 -20.72
N GLU A 266 7.41 -18.72 -21.25
CA GLU A 266 8.33 -17.87 -20.48
C GLU A 266 7.64 -17.18 -19.28
N GLY A 267 6.37 -16.79 -19.45
CA GLY A 267 5.57 -16.21 -18.37
C GLY A 267 5.30 -17.21 -17.23
N ASP A 268 4.98 -18.46 -17.56
CA ASP A 268 4.75 -19.50 -16.56
C ASP A 268 6.02 -19.80 -15.77
N VAL A 269 7.15 -19.87 -16.47
CA VAL A 269 8.46 -20.08 -15.84
C VAL A 269 8.82 -18.89 -14.94
N ALA A 270 8.55 -17.66 -15.36
CA ALA A 270 8.74 -16.47 -14.52
C ALA A 270 7.95 -16.58 -13.22
N ARG A 271 6.69 -17.01 -13.30
CA ARG A 271 5.83 -17.21 -12.13
C ARG A 271 6.30 -18.36 -11.24
N ILE A 272 6.72 -19.49 -11.82
CA ILE A 272 7.29 -20.63 -11.09
C ILE A 272 8.53 -20.20 -10.30
N LEU A 273 9.49 -19.51 -10.95
CA LEU A 273 10.71 -19.04 -10.31
C LEU A 273 10.41 -18.01 -9.20
N GLY A 274 9.49 -17.08 -9.46
CA GLY A 274 9.05 -16.10 -8.47
C GLY A 274 8.44 -16.76 -7.23
N THR A 275 7.57 -17.76 -7.42
CA THR A 275 6.93 -18.49 -6.32
C THR A 275 7.91 -19.34 -5.52
N VAL A 276 8.82 -20.05 -6.18
CA VAL A 276 9.86 -20.84 -5.51
C VAL A 276 10.79 -19.94 -4.69
N ALA A 277 11.16 -18.77 -5.22
CA ALA A 277 11.94 -17.79 -4.49
C ALA A 277 11.18 -17.22 -3.28
N ARG A 278 9.92 -16.84 -3.47
CA ARG A 278 9.04 -16.28 -2.43
C ARG A 278 8.79 -17.26 -1.28
N THR A 279 8.63 -18.53 -1.61
CA THR A 279 8.31 -19.61 -0.64
C THR A 279 9.54 -20.34 -0.11
N ALA A 280 10.75 -19.80 -0.33
CA ALA A 280 12.00 -20.37 0.19
C ALA A 280 12.00 -20.57 1.71
N LYS A 281 11.17 -19.80 2.43
CA LYS A 281 10.82 -19.99 3.84
C LYS A 281 9.29 -20.01 3.98
N GLY A 282 8.76 -20.81 4.89
CA GLY A 282 7.34 -20.77 5.27
C GLY A 282 6.47 -21.94 4.80
N LEU A 283 7.00 -22.89 4.00
CA LEU A 283 6.27 -24.10 3.60
C LEU A 283 6.44 -25.30 4.55
N GLU A 284 7.08 -25.11 5.71
CA GLU A 284 7.36 -26.20 6.68
C GLU A 284 6.08 -26.88 7.20
N GLU A 285 4.95 -26.18 7.22
CA GLU A 285 3.65 -26.69 7.69
C GLU A 285 2.84 -27.44 6.61
N VAL A 286 3.16 -27.27 5.33
CA VAL A 286 2.41 -27.84 4.18
C VAL A 286 2.78 -29.31 3.90
N GLN A 287 3.85 -29.81 4.53
CA GLN A 287 4.45 -31.14 4.30
C GLN A 287 3.50 -32.34 4.52
N ASN A 288 2.36 -32.18 5.19
CA ASN A 288 1.41 -33.28 5.42
C ASN A 288 0.34 -33.41 4.33
N ILE A 289 0.26 -32.45 3.38
CA ILE A 289 -0.81 -32.37 2.37
C ILE A 289 -0.33 -32.88 1.00
N HIS A 290 0.98 -32.90 0.76
CA HIS A 290 1.61 -33.32 -0.51
C HIS A 290 1.10 -34.69 -1.02
N GLY A 291 1.15 -35.72 -0.19
CA GLY A 291 0.81 -37.10 -0.60
C GLY A 291 -0.64 -37.27 -1.08
N PRO A 292 -1.66 -36.89 -0.28
CA PRO A 292 -3.06 -36.94 -0.70
C PRO A 292 -3.36 -36.12 -1.97
N PHE A 293 -2.73 -34.95 -2.09
CA PHE A 293 -2.99 -34.03 -3.20
C PHE A 293 -2.33 -34.49 -4.50
N TYR A 294 -1.06 -34.92 -4.44
CA TYR A 294 -0.35 -35.49 -5.59
C TYR A 294 -1.03 -36.75 -6.14
N ASN A 295 -1.52 -37.64 -5.28
CA ASN A 295 -2.26 -38.83 -5.74
C ASN A 295 -3.55 -38.43 -6.49
N THR A 296 -4.24 -37.38 -6.04
CA THR A 296 -5.46 -36.89 -6.70
C THR A 296 -5.16 -36.24 -8.06
N LEU A 297 -4.02 -35.54 -8.17
CA LEU A 297 -3.63 -34.80 -9.37
C LEU A 297 -2.95 -35.68 -10.44
N CYS A 298 -2.00 -36.51 -10.03
CA CYS A 298 -1.11 -37.25 -10.92
C CYS A 298 -1.35 -38.77 -10.92
N ASN A 299 -2.30 -39.28 -10.11
CA ASN A 299 -2.53 -40.73 -9.90
C ASN A 299 -1.26 -41.49 -9.47
N GLY A 300 -0.30 -40.80 -8.84
CA GLY A 300 0.99 -41.35 -8.42
C GLY A 300 1.00 -41.87 -6.99
N GLU A 301 1.98 -42.71 -6.65
CA GLU A 301 2.20 -43.17 -5.28
C GLU A 301 2.66 -42.00 -4.39
N ALA A 302 2.05 -41.86 -3.20
CA ALA A 302 2.42 -40.83 -2.26
C ALA A 302 3.87 -41.03 -1.78
N ILE A 303 4.72 -40.04 -2.05
CA ILE A 303 6.11 -40.04 -1.62
C ILE A 303 6.17 -39.74 -0.11
N THR A 304 7.03 -40.45 0.61
CA THR A 304 7.28 -40.22 2.05
C THR A 304 8.42 -39.23 2.32
N SER A 305 8.91 -38.54 1.28
CA SER A 305 9.93 -37.50 1.44
C SER A 305 9.36 -36.32 2.21
N LYS A 306 10.24 -35.67 2.97
CA LYS A 306 9.96 -34.40 3.66
C LYS A 306 11.12 -33.47 3.37
N LEU A 307 11.12 -32.91 2.17
CA LEU A 307 12.11 -31.91 1.83
C LEU A 307 11.87 -30.65 2.67
N SER A 308 12.95 -30.05 3.16
CA SER A 308 12.92 -28.79 3.94
C SER A 308 13.26 -27.57 3.09
N SER A 309 13.50 -27.75 1.79
CA SER A 309 13.92 -26.70 0.86
C SER A 309 13.76 -27.15 -0.60
N TRP A 310 13.63 -26.19 -1.51
CA TRP A 310 13.56 -26.42 -2.95
C TRP A 310 14.88 -26.93 -3.54
N HIS A 311 14.84 -28.02 -4.31
CA HIS A 311 16.00 -28.49 -5.08
C HIS A 311 16.01 -27.83 -6.46
N VAL A 312 16.78 -26.74 -6.57
CA VAL A 312 16.88 -25.92 -7.78
C VAL A 312 17.31 -26.72 -9.01
N ASP A 313 18.32 -27.57 -8.88
CA ASP A 313 18.83 -28.36 -10.01
C ASP A 313 17.76 -29.30 -10.59
N ILE A 314 16.91 -29.84 -9.71
CA ILE A 314 15.81 -30.74 -10.10
C ILE A 314 14.72 -29.95 -10.81
N LEU A 315 14.32 -28.80 -10.26
CA LEU A 315 13.32 -27.92 -10.86
C LEU A 315 13.74 -27.45 -12.25
N LEU A 316 14.96 -26.92 -12.38
CA LEU A 316 15.49 -26.46 -13.65
C LEU A 316 15.70 -27.61 -14.65
N GLY A 317 16.12 -28.77 -14.17
CA GLY A 317 16.20 -29.99 -14.97
C GLY A 317 14.84 -30.38 -15.56
N ALA A 318 13.76 -30.27 -14.77
CA ALA A 318 12.40 -30.56 -15.23
C ALA A 318 11.90 -29.51 -16.25
N ILE A 319 12.10 -28.22 -15.97
CA ILE A 319 11.73 -27.12 -16.87
C ILE A 319 12.44 -27.26 -18.22
N ASN A 320 13.75 -27.50 -18.21
CA ASN A 320 14.55 -27.65 -19.43
C ASN A 320 14.16 -28.90 -20.25
N GLN A 321 13.74 -29.98 -19.59
CA GLN A 321 13.21 -31.16 -20.28
C GLN A 321 11.81 -30.95 -20.87
N LEU A 322 11.02 -30.02 -20.32
CA LEU A 322 9.68 -29.68 -20.83
C LEU A 322 9.77 -28.70 -22.01
N ASN A 323 10.63 -27.69 -21.89
CA ASN A 323 10.85 -26.71 -22.95
C ASN A 323 12.33 -26.23 -22.97
N PRO A 324 13.18 -26.81 -23.84
CA PRO A 324 14.59 -26.40 -23.94
C PRO A 324 14.79 -25.10 -24.74
N SER A 325 13.74 -24.57 -25.39
CA SER A 325 13.80 -23.37 -26.22
C SER A 325 13.40 -22.07 -25.50
N LEU A 326 13.32 -22.11 -24.17
CA LEU A 326 12.92 -20.96 -23.36
C LEU A 326 13.90 -19.78 -23.49
N ASN A 327 13.34 -18.59 -23.69
CA ASN A 327 14.13 -17.36 -23.69
C ASN A 327 14.19 -16.74 -22.29
N TRP A 328 15.34 -16.87 -21.63
CA TRP A 328 15.57 -16.33 -20.29
C TRP A 328 15.45 -14.80 -20.20
N SER A 329 15.74 -14.07 -21.27
CA SER A 329 15.50 -12.63 -21.30
C SER A 329 14.02 -12.29 -21.27
N LEU A 330 13.18 -13.08 -21.95
CA LEU A 330 11.73 -12.93 -21.90
C LEU A 330 11.14 -13.40 -20.57
N ILE A 331 11.72 -14.42 -19.93
CA ILE A 331 11.35 -14.85 -18.57
C ILE A 331 11.53 -13.67 -17.59
N VAL A 332 12.71 -13.03 -17.60
CA VAL A 332 12.95 -11.87 -16.73
C VAL A 332 12.05 -10.69 -17.08
N SER A 333 11.77 -10.47 -18.37
CA SER A 333 10.83 -9.43 -18.80
C SER A 333 9.37 -9.72 -18.41
N SER A 334 9.05 -10.97 -18.07
CA SER A 334 7.71 -11.42 -17.66
C SER A 334 7.54 -11.45 -16.14
N LEU A 335 8.48 -10.89 -15.36
CA LEU A 335 8.36 -10.79 -13.90
C LEU A 335 7.39 -9.69 -13.45
N ASP A 336 6.96 -8.80 -14.36
CA ASP A 336 5.92 -7.81 -14.12
C ASP A 336 4.52 -8.44 -14.15
N TYR A 337 4.20 -9.20 -13.09
CA TYR A 337 2.88 -9.80 -12.87
C TYR A 337 2.43 -9.62 -11.42
N GLU A 338 1.11 -9.64 -11.20
CA GLU A 338 0.50 -9.51 -9.87
C GLU A 338 0.92 -10.67 -8.95
N GLY A 339 1.54 -10.34 -7.81
CA GLY A 339 1.99 -11.31 -6.81
C GLY A 339 3.49 -11.66 -6.86
N PHE A 340 4.26 -11.21 -7.86
CA PHE A 340 5.72 -11.30 -7.77
C PHE A 340 6.22 -10.45 -6.60
N PHE A 341 6.95 -11.07 -5.66
CA PHE A 341 7.53 -10.39 -4.51
C PHE A 341 8.67 -11.20 -3.89
N LEU A 342 9.77 -10.52 -3.54
CA LEU A 342 10.93 -11.12 -2.89
C LEU A 342 11.03 -10.65 -1.43
N PRO A 343 10.65 -11.49 -0.44
CA PRO A 343 10.50 -11.05 0.94
C PRO A 343 11.83 -10.74 1.64
N ASP A 344 12.91 -11.46 1.31
CA ASP A 344 14.21 -11.31 1.96
C ASP A 344 15.40 -11.55 1.00
N GLU A 345 16.61 -11.31 1.50
CA GLU A 345 17.87 -11.49 0.76
C GLU A 345 18.08 -12.95 0.33
N ASN A 346 17.57 -13.93 1.09
CA ASN A 346 17.69 -15.34 0.76
C ASN A 346 16.80 -15.69 -0.44
N ALA A 347 15.57 -15.18 -0.48
CA ALA A 347 14.68 -15.32 -1.62
C ALA A 347 15.31 -14.72 -2.89
N PHE A 348 15.89 -13.53 -2.79
CA PHE A 348 16.63 -12.91 -3.89
C PHE A 348 17.83 -13.75 -4.34
N THR A 349 18.64 -14.24 -3.39
CA THR A 349 19.80 -15.09 -3.69
C THR A 349 19.39 -16.40 -4.36
N LEU A 350 18.28 -17.01 -3.91
CA LEU A 350 17.72 -18.22 -4.53
C LEU A 350 17.27 -17.93 -5.95
N PHE A 351 16.54 -16.83 -6.18
CA PHE A 351 16.13 -16.39 -7.52
C PHE A 351 17.34 -16.21 -8.45
N MET A 352 18.38 -15.52 -7.98
CA MET A 352 19.61 -15.32 -8.77
C MET A 352 20.38 -16.61 -9.02
N THR A 353 20.31 -17.57 -8.10
CA THR A 353 20.90 -18.91 -8.28
C THR A 353 20.15 -19.66 -9.39
N MET A 354 18.82 -19.62 -9.39
CA MET A 354 18.01 -20.23 -10.44
C MET A 354 18.31 -19.63 -11.81
N TYR A 355 18.40 -18.29 -11.88
CA TYR A 355 18.75 -17.61 -13.13
C TYR A 355 20.13 -18.03 -13.66
N LYS A 356 21.17 -18.04 -12.82
CA LYS A 356 22.54 -18.40 -13.23
C LYS A 356 22.71 -19.86 -13.67
N LEU A 357 21.93 -20.76 -13.09
CA LEU A 357 21.94 -22.17 -13.47
C LEU A 357 21.13 -22.41 -14.76
N GLY A 358 20.12 -21.58 -15.01
CA GLY A 358 19.28 -21.65 -16.20
C GLY A 358 19.84 -20.93 -17.43
N CYS A 359 20.59 -19.84 -17.22
CA CYS A 359 21.11 -18.97 -18.26
C CYS A 359 22.58 -18.63 -18.00
N GLU A 360 23.42 -18.83 -19.03
CA GLU A 360 24.84 -18.44 -18.98
C GLU A 360 25.06 -16.94 -19.31
N ASP A 361 24.07 -16.28 -19.92
CA ASP A 361 24.16 -14.87 -20.29
C ASP A 361 24.04 -13.95 -19.07
N PRO A 362 24.65 -12.74 -19.12
CA PRO A 362 24.48 -11.73 -18.08
C PRO A 362 23.00 -11.43 -17.82
N PHE A 363 22.67 -11.14 -16.57
CA PHE A 363 21.30 -10.78 -16.19
C PHE A 363 20.84 -9.51 -16.94
N PRO A 364 19.66 -9.51 -17.58
CA PRO A 364 19.18 -8.39 -18.38
C PRO A 364 18.67 -7.27 -17.46
N ILE A 365 19.57 -6.38 -17.04
CA ILE A 365 19.25 -5.24 -16.15
C ILE A 365 18.14 -4.37 -16.73
N ASP A 366 18.13 -4.18 -18.05
CA ASP A 366 17.14 -3.38 -18.76
C ASP A 366 15.71 -3.95 -18.60
N ALA A 367 15.54 -5.26 -18.44
CA ALA A 367 14.22 -5.86 -18.21
C ALA A 367 13.59 -5.41 -16.87
N ILE A 368 14.42 -5.07 -15.88
CA ILE A 368 13.96 -4.55 -14.59
C ILE A 368 13.96 -3.02 -14.55
N CYS A 369 14.96 -2.36 -15.16
CA CYS A 369 15.20 -0.93 -14.97
C CYS A 369 14.70 -0.03 -16.12
N SER A 370 14.29 -0.58 -17.27
CA SER A 370 13.90 0.25 -18.43
C SER A 370 12.57 0.99 -18.27
N HIS A 371 11.65 0.46 -17.46
CA HIS A 371 10.35 1.06 -17.21
C HIS A 371 9.81 0.69 -15.82
N VAL A 372 8.87 1.48 -15.31
CA VAL A 372 8.15 1.16 -14.06
C VAL A 372 7.19 0.00 -14.35
N TRP A 373 7.28 -1.05 -13.56
CA TRP A 373 6.41 -2.22 -13.65
C TRP A 373 4.98 -1.88 -13.24
N LYS A 374 4.00 -2.64 -13.75
CA LYS A 374 2.63 -2.60 -13.22
C LYS A 374 2.57 -3.11 -11.79
N ASN A 375 3.39 -4.10 -11.46
CA ASN A 375 3.66 -4.54 -10.09
C ASN A 375 4.88 -3.80 -9.52
N ASP A 376 4.64 -2.58 -9.04
CA ASP A 376 5.64 -1.71 -8.45
C ASP A 376 6.23 -2.27 -7.15
N GLU A 377 5.41 -2.88 -6.28
CA GLU A 377 5.89 -3.57 -5.07
C GLU A 377 6.90 -4.68 -5.40
N GLY A 378 6.60 -5.48 -6.43
CA GLY A 378 7.49 -6.53 -6.92
C GLY A 378 8.82 -5.97 -7.43
N GLN A 379 8.75 -4.91 -8.26
CA GLN A 379 9.94 -4.24 -8.78
C GLN A 379 10.80 -3.65 -7.66
N LEU A 380 10.19 -2.92 -6.71
CA LEU A 380 10.88 -2.35 -5.55
C LEU A 380 11.50 -3.43 -4.68
N SER A 381 10.81 -4.57 -4.46
CA SER A 381 11.35 -5.70 -3.70
C SER A 381 12.62 -6.24 -4.36
N PHE A 382 12.63 -6.39 -5.68
CA PHE A 382 13.80 -6.82 -6.43
C PHE A 382 14.94 -5.80 -6.32
N LEU A 383 14.66 -4.52 -6.62
CA LEU A 383 15.66 -3.46 -6.64
C LEU A 383 16.31 -3.28 -5.26
N ARG A 384 15.52 -3.32 -4.18
CA ARG A 384 16.02 -3.19 -2.81
C ARG A 384 17.08 -4.23 -2.48
N HIS A 385 16.85 -5.49 -2.84
CA HIS A 385 17.80 -6.57 -2.61
C HIS A 385 18.96 -6.53 -3.60
N ALA A 386 18.71 -6.21 -4.87
CA ALA A 386 19.73 -6.08 -5.90
C ALA A 386 20.79 -5.02 -5.57
N ILE A 387 20.38 -3.85 -5.06
CA ILE A 387 21.29 -2.75 -4.66
C ILE A 387 22.22 -3.17 -3.52
N SER A 388 21.71 -3.98 -2.58
CA SER A 388 22.46 -4.42 -1.39
C SER A 388 23.24 -5.71 -1.60
N ALA A 389 23.00 -6.42 -2.70
CA ALA A 389 23.56 -7.73 -2.98
C ALA A 389 25.09 -7.71 -3.13
N ALA A 390 25.73 -8.79 -2.70
CA ALA A 390 27.14 -9.04 -2.98
C ALA A 390 27.37 -9.16 -4.50
N PRO A 391 28.51 -8.70 -5.05
CA PRO A 391 28.78 -8.72 -6.49
C PRO A 391 28.74 -10.12 -7.10
N GLU A 392 29.03 -11.14 -6.29
CA GLU A 392 28.96 -12.55 -6.67
C GLU A 392 27.51 -13.01 -6.88
N VAL A 393 26.54 -12.38 -6.21
CA VAL A 393 25.11 -12.69 -6.31
C VAL A 393 24.46 -11.89 -7.43
N PHE A 394 24.65 -10.57 -7.43
CA PHE A 394 24.13 -9.67 -8.45
C PHE A 394 25.06 -8.47 -8.63
N SER A 395 25.24 -8.03 -9.88
CA SER A 395 26.08 -6.89 -10.20
C SER A 395 25.50 -6.07 -11.35
N PHE A 396 25.47 -4.75 -11.17
CA PHE A 396 25.13 -3.78 -12.20
C PHE A 396 26.32 -3.49 -13.13
N ALA A 397 27.43 -4.22 -12.99
CA ALA A 397 28.59 -4.10 -13.86
C ALA A 397 28.32 -4.45 -15.33
N HIS A 398 27.13 -4.92 -15.70
CA HIS A 398 26.75 -5.14 -17.09
C HIS A 398 25.65 -4.17 -17.58
N SER A 399 25.29 -3.15 -16.79
CA SER A 399 24.36 -2.10 -17.26
C SER A 399 24.94 -1.41 -18.49
N THR A 400 24.07 -1.13 -19.46
CA THR A 400 24.45 -0.49 -20.73
C THR A 400 24.79 0.99 -20.54
N ARG A 401 24.10 1.68 -19.61
CA ARG A 401 24.30 3.10 -19.33
C ARG A 401 24.93 3.31 -17.95
N LYS A 402 26.20 3.73 -17.92
CA LYS A 402 26.94 3.97 -16.67
C LYS A 402 27.61 5.33 -16.56
N LEU A 403 27.73 5.81 -15.33
CA LEU A 403 28.59 6.93 -14.95
C LEU A 403 30.07 6.53 -15.00
N MET A 404 30.96 7.45 -15.41
CA MET A 404 32.41 7.24 -15.31
C MET A 404 32.84 7.19 -13.85
N GLU A 405 33.67 6.21 -13.50
CA GLU A 405 34.30 6.12 -12.18
C GLU A 405 35.29 7.29 -12.00
N THR A 406 34.91 8.29 -11.21
CA THR A 406 35.85 9.32 -10.74
C THR A 406 36.61 8.81 -9.51
N GLU A 407 37.94 8.94 -9.52
CA GLU A 407 38.85 8.46 -8.46
C GLU A 407 38.56 9.04 -7.05
N GLU A 408 37.75 10.10 -6.94
CA GLU A 408 37.55 10.88 -5.71
C GLU A 408 36.17 10.73 -5.01
N GLY A 409 35.29 9.80 -5.43
CA GLY A 409 33.90 9.78 -4.92
C GLY A 409 33.49 8.56 -4.09
N ASN A 410 32.83 8.78 -2.96
CA ASN A 410 32.19 7.80 -2.03
C ASN A 410 31.10 6.89 -2.65
N LEU A 411 30.98 6.78 -3.98
CA LEU A 411 29.95 5.99 -4.69
C LEU A 411 30.37 4.54 -4.98
N LYS A 412 31.33 4.00 -4.22
CA LYS A 412 31.81 2.63 -4.38
C LYS A 412 30.81 1.63 -3.77
N SER A 413 29.68 1.38 -4.43
CA SER A 413 29.00 0.10 -4.16
C SER A 413 29.77 -1.02 -4.85
N PRO A 414 30.06 -2.13 -4.15
CA PRO A 414 30.87 -3.21 -4.71
C PRO A 414 30.22 -3.85 -5.95
N ASN A 415 28.89 -3.78 -6.05
CA ASN A 415 28.10 -4.30 -7.17
C ASN A 415 27.82 -3.25 -8.27
N HIS A 416 28.43 -2.07 -8.22
CA HIS A 416 28.27 -0.97 -9.20
C HIS A 416 26.84 -0.43 -9.35
N ALA A 417 25.93 -0.72 -8.41
CA ALA A 417 24.56 -0.21 -8.42
C ALA A 417 24.46 1.30 -8.68
N TRP A 418 25.18 2.12 -7.90
CA TRP A 418 25.10 3.58 -8.02
C TRP A 418 25.82 4.17 -9.25
N LEU A 419 26.45 3.32 -10.06
CA LEU A 419 27.02 3.72 -11.34
C LEU A 419 26.05 3.47 -12.50
N SER A 420 24.99 2.68 -12.30
CA SER A 420 23.96 2.40 -13.31
C SER A 420 23.00 3.57 -13.45
N LEU A 421 22.98 4.21 -14.62
CA LEU A 421 22.01 5.27 -14.93
C LEU A 421 20.60 4.71 -15.05
N ASP A 422 20.45 3.47 -15.53
CA ASP A 422 19.15 2.79 -15.61
C ASP A 422 18.53 2.63 -14.23
N LEU A 423 19.35 2.34 -13.21
CA LEU A 423 18.87 2.27 -11.83
C LEU A 423 18.50 3.65 -11.28
N LEU A 424 19.30 4.67 -11.59
CA LEU A 424 19.07 6.02 -11.05
C LEU A 424 17.85 6.71 -11.66
N GLU A 425 17.44 6.34 -12.88
CA GLU A 425 16.25 6.89 -13.54
C GLU A 425 14.96 6.20 -13.09
N ILE A 426 15.05 4.95 -12.60
CA ILE A 426 13.89 4.17 -12.18
C ILE A 426 13.55 4.32 -10.68
N LEU A 427 14.54 4.67 -9.86
CA LEU A 427 14.38 5.04 -8.44
C LEU A 427 13.85 6.47 -8.29
#